data_AF-A0A1V5ZEW6-F1
#
_entry.id   AF-A0A1V5ZEW6-F1
#
_cell.length_a   1.000
_cell.length_b   1.000
_cell.length_c   1.000
_cell.angle_alpha   90.00
_cell.angle_beta   90.00
_cell.angle_gamma   90.00
#
_symmetry.space_group_name_H-M   'P 1'
#
loop_
_entity.id
_entity.type
_entity.pdbx_description
1 polymer ?
#
loop_
_entity_poly.entity_id
_entity_poly.type
_entity_poly.pdbx_seq_one_letter_code
_entity_poly.pdbx_strand_id
1 'polypeptide(L)'
;MRDAGIRALFCGHDHVNDYSGVLDGVDLIYGRATGHSGYGGDDVPKGAKRYDLDLSRKALEWVSLLPDGTTWKPKPGERIDQRD
;
A
#
# COMPACT_ATOMS: atom_id res chain seq x y z
N MET A 1 -9.79 -10.10 13.73
CA MET A 1 -8.37 -10.13 13.25
C MET A 1 -7.43 -9.48 14.26
N ARG A 2 -7.75 -8.27 14.72
CA ARG A 2 -6.97 -7.58 15.75
C ARG A 2 -6.83 -8.36 17.06
N ASP A 3 -7.90 -9.03 17.50
CA ASP A 3 -7.89 -9.86 18.71
C ASP A 3 -6.99 -11.09 18.59
N ALA A 4 -6.67 -11.52 17.36
CA ALA A 4 -5.68 -12.57 17.09
C ALA A 4 -4.23 -12.01 17.05
N GLY A 5 -4.02 -10.74 17.40
CA GLY A 5 -2.71 -10.09 17.43
C GLY A 5 -2.24 -9.52 16.09
N ILE A 6 -3.07 -9.58 15.04
CA ILE A 6 -2.73 -9.06 13.71
C ILE A 6 -2.79 -7.53 13.73
N ARG A 7 -1.77 -6.89 13.15
CA ARG A 7 -1.65 -5.41 13.09
C ARG A 7 -1.83 -4.85 11.69
N ALA A 8 -1.30 -5.56 10.70
CA ALA A 8 -1.44 -5.19 9.30
C ALA A 8 -1.50 -6.44 8.41
N LEU A 9 -2.11 -6.29 7.25
CA LEU A 9 -2.14 -7.24 6.15
C LEU A 9 -1.60 -6.54 4.90
N PHE A 10 -0.62 -7.18 4.27
CA PHE A 10 -0.02 -6.71 3.03
C PHE A 10 -0.46 -7.63 1.90
N CYS A 11 -0.95 -7.04 0.82
CA CYS A 11 -1.38 -7.77 -0.37
C CYS A 11 -0.86 -7.09 -1.63
N GLY A 12 -0.86 -7.82 -2.73
CA GLY A 12 -0.63 -7.34 -4.09
C GLY A 12 -1.51 -8.15 -5.02
N HIS A 13 -1.13 -8.27 -6.29
CA HIS A 13 -1.80 -8.97 -7.41
C HIS A 13 -2.25 -7.96 -8.48
N ASP A 14 -3.16 -7.05 -8.13
CA ASP A 14 -3.69 -6.06 -9.07
C ASP A 14 -2.67 -4.93 -9.29
N HIS A 15 -2.18 -4.76 -10.51
CA HIS A 15 -1.13 -3.77 -10.79
C HIS A 15 -1.62 -2.32 -10.82
N VAL A 16 -2.93 -2.12 -10.78
CA VAL A 16 -3.64 -0.84 -10.82
C VAL A 16 -4.33 -0.50 -9.50
N ASN A 17 -3.92 -1.16 -8.42
CA ASN A 17 -4.50 -0.98 -7.10
C ASN A 17 -3.43 -0.47 -6.13
N ASP A 18 -3.66 0.72 -5.57
CA ASP A 18 -2.83 1.25 -4.49
C ASP A 18 -3.64 1.57 -3.24
N TYR A 19 -4.67 0.78 -2.99
CA TYR A 19 -5.59 0.95 -1.87
C TYR A 19 -4.91 0.76 -0.52
N SER A 20 -5.40 1.52 0.45
CA SER A 20 -5.15 1.28 1.86
C SER A 20 -6.39 1.61 2.68
N GLY A 21 -6.60 0.88 3.77
CA GLY A 21 -7.68 1.14 4.70
C GLY A 21 -7.49 0.44 6.02
N VAL A 22 -8.40 0.68 6.96
CA VAL A 22 -8.42 -0.01 8.25
C VAL A 22 -9.67 -0.88 8.31
N LEU A 23 -9.50 -2.18 8.51
CA LEU A 23 -10.58 -3.14 8.71
C LEU A 23 -10.45 -3.76 10.09
N ASP A 24 -11.46 -3.61 10.95
CA ASP A 24 -11.46 -4.11 12.33
C ASP A 24 -10.20 -3.73 13.14
N GLY A 25 -9.69 -2.52 12.90
CA GLY A 25 -8.47 -2.00 13.53
C GLY A 25 -7.17 -2.64 13.05
N VAL A 26 -7.19 -3.34 11.92
CA VAL A 26 -6.02 -3.88 11.20
C VAL A 26 -5.80 -3.07 9.93
N ASP A 27 -4.56 -2.64 9.70
CA ASP A 27 -4.19 -1.93 8.48
C ASP A 27 -4.18 -2.89 7.28
N LEU A 28 -4.97 -2.60 6.26
CA LEU A 28 -4.92 -3.27 4.96
C LEU A 28 -4.16 -2.39 4.00
N ILE A 29 -3.07 -2.90 3.44
CA ILE A 29 -2.18 -2.11 2.60
C ILE A 29 -1.85 -2.89 1.32
N TYR A 30 -2.28 -2.37 0.18
CA TYR A 30 -2.00 -2.94 -1.14
C TYR A 30 -0.64 -2.43 -1.65
N GLY A 31 0.19 -3.34 -2.13
CA GLY A 31 1.48 -3.03 -2.74
C GLY A 31 1.33 -2.55 -4.18
N ARG A 32 2.15 -1.57 -4.57
CA ARG A 32 2.29 -1.22 -5.99
C ARG A 32 3.04 -2.32 -6.75
N ALA A 33 2.74 -2.44 -8.03
CA ALA A 33 3.54 -3.25 -8.94
C ALA A 33 4.92 -2.63 -9.17
N THR A 34 5.97 -3.45 -9.13
CA THR A 34 7.35 -3.07 -9.41
C THR A 34 7.90 -3.79 -10.65
N GLY A 35 9.08 -3.39 -11.12
CA GLY A 35 9.79 -4.02 -12.22
C GLY A 35 9.25 -3.70 -13.62
N HIS A 36 9.76 -4.44 -14.60
CA HIS A 36 9.43 -4.27 -16.02
C HIS A 36 8.44 -5.35 -16.48
N SER A 37 7.71 -5.09 -17.58
CA SER A 37 6.83 -6.06 -18.27
C SER A 37 5.48 -6.40 -17.58
N GLY A 38 5.04 -5.62 -16.58
CA GLY A 38 3.68 -5.73 -16.02
C GLY A 38 2.73 -4.65 -16.55
N TYR A 39 1.42 -4.93 -16.58
CA TYR A 39 0.38 -3.99 -17.04
C TYR A 39 0.10 -2.84 -16.06
N GLY A 40 -0.68 -1.82 -16.49
CA GLY A 40 -1.26 -0.80 -15.61
C GLY A 40 -0.30 0.31 -15.15
N GLY A 41 0.93 0.35 -15.68
CA GLY A 41 1.92 1.37 -15.31
C GLY A 41 1.52 2.79 -15.72
N ASP A 42 0.66 2.91 -16.74
CA ASP A 42 0.13 4.19 -17.23
C ASP A 42 -1.01 4.71 -16.36
N ASP A 43 -1.78 3.83 -15.72
CA ASP A 43 -2.89 4.18 -14.82
C ASP A 43 -2.43 4.41 -13.38
N VAL A 44 -1.56 3.51 -12.91
CA VAL A 44 -0.95 3.57 -11.59
C VAL A 44 0.57 3.44 -11.74
N PRO A 45 1.33 4.51 -11.46
CA PRO A 45 2.78 4.48 -11.58
C PRO A 45 3.38 3.29 -10.82
N LYS A 46 4.34 2.60 -11.46
CA LYS A 46 5.11 1.53 -10.80
C LYS A 46 5.77 2.05 -9.54
N GLY A 47 6.00 1.16 -8.58
CA GLY A 47 6.62 1.56 -7.32
C GLY A 47 6.73 0.41 -6.34
N ALA A 48 7.14 0.75 -5.12
CA ALA A 48 7.23 -0.17 -3.99
C ALA A 48 6.49 0.40 -2.78
N LYS A 49 6.32 -0.41 -1.74
CA LYS A 49 5.86 0.03 -0.41
C LYS A 49 7.04 -0.03 0.56
N ARG A 50 7.28 1.07 1.30
CA ARG A 50 8.16 1.06 2.47
C ARG A 50 7.32 0.98 3.73
N TYR A 51 7.71 0.11 4.64
CA TYR A 51 7.09 -0.07 5.95
C TYR A 51 8.10 0.26 7.04
N ASP A 52 7.75 1.21 7.90
CA ASP A 52 8.57 1.62 9.04
C ASP A 52 7.87 1.13 10.32
N LEU A 53 8.52 0.19 11.03
CA LEU A 53 7.97 -0.44 12.23
C LEU A 53 8.66 0.11 13.48
N ASP A 54 7.87 0.67 14.40
CA ASP A 54 8.31 1.01 15.75
C ASP A 54 7.79 -0.04 16.73
N LEU A 55 8.69 -0.92 17.18
CA LEU A 55 8.34 -2.01 18.09
C LEU A 55 8.00 -1.52 19.51
N SER A 56 8.57 -0.40 19.94
CA SER A 56 8.32 0.17 21.27
C SER A 56 6.91 0.75 21.37
N ARG A 57 6.48 1.45 20.30
CA ARG A 57 5.15 2.07 20.20
C ARG A 57 4.12 1.12 19.60
N LYS A 58 4.57 -0.04 19.08
CA LYS A 58 3.77 -0.96 18.26
C LYS A 58 3.11 -0.22 17.09
N ALA A 59 3.82 0.71 16.48
CA ALA A 59 3.29 1.54 15.39
C ALA A 59 3.84 1.06 14.04
N LEU A 60 3.01 1.18 13.01
CA LEU A 60 3.37 0.93 11.62
C LEU A 60 3.08 2.20 10.83
N GLU A 61 4.11 2.72 10.17
CA GLU A 61 3.96 3.74 9.14
C GLU A 61 4.32 3.16 7.79
N TRP A 62 3.76 3.72 6.74
CA TRP A 62 4.05 3.31 5.38
C TRP A 62 3.88 4.44 4.38
N VAL A 63 4.61 4.31 3.26
CA VAL A 63 4.51 5.16 2.07
C VAL A 63 4.72 4.32 0.81
N SER A 64 4.11 4.72 -0.30
CA SER A 64 4.49 4.24 -1.62
C SER A 64 5.76 5.00 -2.06
N LEU A 65 6.75 4.28 -2.59
CA LEU A 65 7.95 4.82 -3.22
C LEU A 65 7.80 4.75 -4.73
N LEU A 66 8.00 5.87 -5.41
CA LEU A 66 7.91 5.98 -6.87
C LEU A 66 9.30 5.92 -7.53
N PRO A 67 9.38 5.67 -8.85
CA PRO A 67 10.66 5.43 -9.54
C PRO A 67 11.56 6.67 -9.58
N ASP A 68 10.99 7.87 -9.46
CA ASP A 68 11.71 9.14 -9.37
C ASP A 68 12.23 9.46 -7.95
N GLY A 69 12.03 8.54 -7.00
CA GLY A 69 12.44 8.70 -5.61
C GLY A 69 11.45 9.50 -4.76
N THR A 70 10.34 9.98 -5.32
CA THR A 70 9.27 10.63 -4.56
C THR A 70 8.43 9.61 -3.79
N THR A 71 7.65 10.11 -2.84
CA THR A 71 6.76 9.29 -2.01
C THR A 71 5.31 9.67 -2.21
N TRP A 72 4.42 8.69 -2.15
CA TRP A 72 2.98 8.89 -2.24
C TRP A 72 2.25 8.20 -1.09
N LYS A 73 1.18 8.84 -0.59
CA LYS A 73 0.24 8.27 0.38
C LYS A 73 -1.14 8.88 0.09
N PRO A 74 -2.22 8.10 0.04
CA PRO A 74 -3.54 8.63 -0.23
C PRO A 74 -4.00 9.51 0.94
N LYS A 75 -4.64 10.64 0.63
CA LYS A 75 -5.36 11.43 1.64
C LYS A 75 -6.61 10.67 2.11
N PRO A 76 -7.19 11.03 3.27
CA PRO A 76 -8.46 10.46 3.71
C PRO A 76 -9.53 10.57 2.61
N GLY A 77 -10.10 9.42 2.20
CA GLY A 77 -11.11 9.33 1.13
C GLY A 77 -10.56 9.25 -0.30
N GLU A 78 -9.26 9.51 -0.50
CA GLU A 78 -8.58 9.34 -1.78
C GLU A 78 -8.29 7.86 -2.00
N ARG A 79 -8.63 7.35 -3.19
CA ARG A 79 -8.32 5.98 -3.60
C ARG A 79 -7.87 5.98 -5.04
N ILE A 80 -6.90 5.12 -5.35
CA ILE A 80 -6.53 4.78 -6.72
C ILE A 80 -6.89 3.31 -6.90
N ASP A 81 -7.99 3.09 -7.59
CA ASP A 81 -8.52 1.76 -7.92
C ASP A 81 -9.19 1.87 -9.28
N GLN A 82 -8.40 1.76 -10.34
CA GLN A 82 -8.90 1.80 -11.71
C GLN A 82 -9.18 0.36 -12.12
N ARG A 83 -10.43 -0.06 -11.95
CA ARG A 83 -10.94 -1.32 -12.48
C ARG A 83 -11.82 -0.97 -13.67
N ASP A 84 -11.56 -1.62 -14.80
CA ASP A 84 -12.51 -1.68 -15.91
C ASP A 84 -13.77 -2.45 -15.51
#